data_AF-A0A959EH41-F1
#
_entry.id   AF-A0A959EH41-F1
#
_cell.length_a   1.000
_cell.length_b   1.000
_cell.length_c   1.000
_cell.angle_alpha   90.00
_cell.angle_beta   90.00
_cell.angle_gamma   90.00
#
_symmetry.space_group_name_H-M   'P 1'
#
loop_
_entity.id
_entity.type
_entity.pdbx_description
1 polymer ?
#
loop_
_entity_poly.entity_id
_entity_poly.type
_entity_poly.pdbx_seq_one_letter_code
_entity_poly.pdbx_strand_id
1 'polypeptide(L)'
;RKDSWRLDPRINRNHQWGAELYKADKSDFDKGHMTKREDVQWGATPKEARMGAELTFFYTNAVPQVSNLNRQIWQSLETYILKKETVKRGMKINLFTGPVLEDGDPVFKTAVKGNQKIKIPTLFWKVIYFRRDNDDKLYKLGFLMGQEALLLKNDIVFPRDRSRNIFMEFPMSETYQVKMSTIEEFTKLEFPPAYELYKKTEATPLQKIVDRVQAKNVLGEETDGPDYEIEGLVL
;
A
#
# COMPACT_ATOMS: atom_id res chain seq x y z
N ARG A 1 10.70 -20.52 7.37
CA ARG A 1 9.47 -20.51 6.53
C ARG A 1 9.85 -21.06 5.16
N LYS A 2 9.18 -22.11 4.67
CA LYS A 2 9.36 -22.60 3.29
C LYS A 2 8.76 -21.56 2.34
N ASP A 3 9.50 -21.17 1.30
CA ASP A 3 9.07 -20.14 0.33
C ASP A 3 7.82 -20.63 -0.40
N SER A 4 6.63 -20.13 -0.04
CA SER A 4 5.32 -20.60 -0.51
C SER A 4 4.82 -19.87 -1.76
N TRP A 5 5.65 -18.99 -2.31
CA TRP A 5 5.31 -18.19 -3.47
C TRP A 5 5.24 -19.01 -4.74
N ARG A 6 4.21 -18.76 -5.55
CA ARG A 6 3.93 -19.51 -6.77
C ARG A 6 3.33 -18.62 -7.84
N LEU A 7 3.47 -19.06 -9.09
CA LEU A 7 2.81 -18.41 -10.22
C LEU A 7 1.31 -18.70 -10.18
N ASP A 8 0.52 -17.75 -10.64
CA ASP A 8 -0.93 -17.90 -10.74
C ASP A 8 -1.27 -18.72 -11.98
N PRO A 9 -1.86 -19.93 -11.86
CA PRO A 9 -2.15 -20.78 -13.01
C PRO A 9 -3.23 -20.19 -13.93
N ARG A 10 -3.98 -19.16 -13.47
CA ARG A 10 -5.01 -18.49 -14.26
C ARG A 10 -4.41 -17.50 -15.28
N ILE A 11 -3.16 -17.08 -15.08
CA ILE A 11 -2.47 -16.09 -15.90
C ILE A 11 -1.37 -16.77 -16.71
N ASN A 12 -1.24 -16.42 -17.99
CA ASN A 12 -0.18 -16.97 -18.84
C ASN A 12 1.20 -16.69 -18.20
N ARG A 13 2.11 -17.69 -18.21
CA ARG A 13 3.48 -17.59 -17.64
C ARG A 13 4.28 -16.39 -18.17
N ASN A 14 4.02 -15.97 -19.40
CA ASN A 14 4.72 -14.85 -20.03
C ASN A 14 4.17 -13.48 -19.60
N HIS A 15 3.01 -13.45 -18.94
CA HIS A 15 2.38 -12.22 -18.43
C HIS A 15 2.55 -12.04 -16.92
N GLN A 16 3.43 -12.82 -16.30
CA GLN A 16 3.74 -12.70 -14.88
C GLN A 16 5.21 -12.99 -14.59
N TRP A 17 5.73 -12.26 -13.61
CA TRP A 17 7.03 -12.51 -13.01
C TRP A 17 6.90 -13.53 -11.89
N GLY A 18 7.93 -14.32 -11.72
CA GLY A 18 8.07 -15.27 -10.63
C GLY A 18 9.33 -15.02 -9.81
N ALA A 19 9.86 -16.09 -9.23
CA ALA A 19 11.08 -16.03 -8.41
C ALA A 19 12.28 -15.43 -9.16
N GLU A 20 12.32 -15.52 -10.49
CA GLU A 20 13.39 -14.96 -11.31
C GLU A 20 13.59 -13.45 -11.14
N LEU A 21 12.51 -12.68 -10.91
CA LEU A 21 12.61 -11.25 -10.66
C LEU A 21 13.23 -10.99 -9.29
N TYR A 22 12.71 -11.66 -8.26
CA TYR A 22 13.08 -11.46 -6.86
C TYR A 22 14.43 -12.09 -6.47
N LYS A 23 15.04 -12.87 -7.36
CA LYS A 23 16.36 -13.50 -7.17
C LYS A 23 17.41 -12.98 -8.14
N ALA A 24 17.04 -12.04 -9.02
CA ALA A 24 17.98 -11.43 -9.95
C ALA A 24 19.08 -10.67 -9.19
N ASP A 25 20.22 -10.46 -9.83
CA ASP A 25 21.24 -9.56 -9.27
C ASP A 25 20.66 -8.17 -8.98
N LYS A 26 21.13 -7.50 -7.94
CA LYS A 26 20.57 -6.22 -7.43
C LYS A 26 19.06 -6.22 -7.11
N SER A 27 18.40 -7.37 -7.09
CA SER A 27 17.01 -7.48 -6.63
C SER A 27 16.97 -7.47 -5.10
N ASP A 28 17.06 -6.29 -4.50
CA ASP A 28 16.80 -6.07 -3.07
C ASP A 28 15.30 -5.80 -2.83
N PHE A 29 14.47 -6.71 -3.34
CA PHE A 29 13.01 -6.59 -3.30
C PHE A 29 12.37 -7.59 -2.34
N ASP A 30 11.54 -7.04 -1.46
CA ASP A 30 10.46 -7.79 -0.85
C ASP A 30 9.37 -8.09 -1.90
N LYS A 31 8.68 -9.21 -1.70
CA LYS A 31 7.43 -9.53 -2.42
C LYS A 31 6.28 -8.78 -1.73
N GLY A 32 6.18 -7.49 -2.01
CA GLY A 32 5.22 -6.59 -1.40
C GLY A 32 3.79 -7.02 -1.72
N HIS A 33 3.07 -7.51 -0.71
CA HIS A 33 1.68 -7.98 -0.87
C HIS A 33 0.74 -6.80 -1.15
N MET A 34 -0.12 -6.91 -2.17
CA MET A 34 -1.21 -5.96 -2.40
C MET A 34 -2.40 -6.25 -1.48
N THR A 35 -2.78 -7.53 -1.36
CA THR A 35 -3.65 -8.05 -0.30
C THR A 35 -2.81 -8.80 0.72
N LYS A 36 -2.88 -8.40 2.00
CA LYS A 36 -2.09 -9.05 3.04
C LYS A 36 -2.64 -10.41 3.41
N ARG A 37 -1.73 -11.26 3.86
CA ARG A 37 -2.05 -12.62 4.31
C ARG A 37 -3.08 -12.59 5.43
N GLU A 38 -2.89 -11.71 6.41
CA GLU A 38 -3.68 -11.61 7.64
C GLU A 38 -5.14 -11.19 7.36
N ASP A 39 -5.36 -10.33 6.35
CA ASP A 39 -6.66 -9.74 6.03
C ASP A 39 -7.68 -10.76 5.50
N VAL A 40 -7.20 -11.89 4.97
CA VAL A 40 -8.03 -12.94 4.35
C VAL A 40 -8.03 -14.24 5.15
N GLN A 41 -7.56 -14.23 6.40
CA GLN A 41 -7.57 -15.41 7.27
C GLN A 41 -8.92 -15.60 7.98
N TRP A 42 -10.01 -15.59 7.23
CA TRP A 42 -11.37 -15.80 7.72
C TRP A 42 -12.09 -16.85 6.86
N GLY A 43 -13.19 -17.39 7.39
CA GLY A 43 -13.97 -18.46 6.76
C GLY A 43 -14.79 -19.22 7.80
N ALA A 44 -15.73 -20.05 7.34
CA ALA A 44 -16.51 -20.90 8.23
C ALA A 44 -15.66 -22.01 8.87
N THR A 45 -14.53 -22.37 8.25
CA THR A 45 -13.61 -23.38 8.78
C THR A 45 -12.16 -22.90 8.84
N PRO A 46 -11.32 -23.46 9.74
CA PRO A 46 -9.88 -23.19 9.74
C PRO A 46 -9.19 -23.51 8.41
N LYS A 47 -9.73 -24.47 7.65
CA LYS A 47 -9.23 -24.83 6.31
C LYS A 47 -9.47 -23.70 5.31
N GLU A 48 -10.64 -23.08 5.32
CA GLU A 48 -10.95 -21.93 4.45
C GLU A 48 -10.07 -20.72 4.79
N ALA A 49 -9.94 -20.38 6.08
CA ALA A 49 -9.06 -19.30 6.53
C ALA A 49 -7.59 -19.54 6.12
N ARG A 50 -7.12 -20.79 6.22
CA ARG A 50 -5.80 -21.19 5.74
C ARG A 50 -5.68 -21.07 4.22
N MET A 51 -6.69 -21.51 3.48
CA MET A 51 -6.73 -21.39 2.03
C MET A 51 -6.66 -19.93 1.60
N GLY A 52 -7.45 -19.03 2.21
CA GLY A 52 -7.37 -17.59 1.97
C GLY A 52 -5.95 -17.04 2.16
N ALA A 53 -5.33 -17.36 3.30
CA ALA A 53 -3.94 -16.99 3.58
C ALA A 53 -2.95 -17.51 2.53
N GLU A 54 -3.14 -18.73 2.03
CA GLU A 54 -2.27 -19.35 1.03
C GLU A 54 -2.46 -18.74 -0.37
N LEU A 55 -3.64 -18.21 -0.69
CA LEU A 55 -3.92 -17.54 -1.97
C LEU A 55 -3.21 -16.18 -2.09
N THR A 56 -2.82 -15.54 -0.99
CA THR A 56 -2.07 -14.27 -1.06
C THR A 56 -0.62 -14.43 -1.53
N PHE A 57 -0.12 -15.68 -1.61
CA PHE A 57 1.25 -16.01 -2.04
C PHE A 57 1.38 -16.28 -3.54
N PHE A 58 0.42 -15.84 -4.36
CA PHE A 58 0.62 -15.78 -5.80
C PHE A 58 1.40 -14.52 -6.19
N TYR A 59 2.37 -14.64 -7.10
CA TYR A 59 3.15 -13.48 -7.57
C TYR A 59 2.31 -12.38 -8.20
N THR A 60 1.10 -12.69 -8.69
CA THR A 60 0.12 -11.71 -9.19
C THR A 60 -0.41 -10.78 -8.09
N ASN A 61 -0.27 -11.16 -6.81
CA ASN A 61 -0.56 -10.32 -5.64
C ASN A 61 0.70 -9.60 -5.10
N ALA A 62 1.85 -9.72 -5.77
CA ALA A 62 3.10 -9.12 -5.33
C ALA A 62 3.63 -8.07 -6.30
N VAL A 63 4.09 -6.96 -5.75
CA VAL A 63 4.83 -5.93 -6.48
C VAL A 63 6.21 -5.75 -5.83
N PRO A 64 7.30 -5.56 -6.61
CA PRO A 64 8.63 -5.29 -6.07
C PRO A 64 8.63 -4.04 -5.19
N GLN A 65 8.92 -4.24 -3.91
CA GLN A 65 9.09 -3.18 -2.92
C GLN A 65 10.50 -3.28 -2.36
N VAL A 66 11.26 -2.18 -2.34
CA VAL A 66 12.62 -2.20 -1.76
C VAL A 66 12.54 -2.74 -0.32
N SER A 67 13.48 -3.60 0.04
CA SER A 67 13.56 -4.15 1.38
C SER A 67 13.50 -3.05 2.44
N ASN A 68 12.70 -3.28 3.49
CA ASN A 68 12.42 -2.31 4.55
C ASN A 68 11.65 -1.05 4.12
N LEU A 69 11.09 -0.99 2.90
CA LEU A 69 10.18 0.09 2.50
C LEU A 69 9.01 0.15 3.48
N ASN A 70 9.06 1.15 4.33
CA ASN A 70 8.00 1.66 5.18
C ASN A 70 7.10 0.61 5.87
N ARG A 71 7.70 -0.52 6.26
CA ARG A 71 6.98 -1.63 6.89
C ARG A 71 6.20 -1.17 8.12
N GLN A 72 6.73 -0.21 8.88
CA GLN A 72 6.12 0.25 10.13
C GLN A 72 4.93 1.20 9.92
N ILE A 73 5.00 2.24 9.08
CA ILE A 73 3.88 3.20 8.92
C ILE A 73 2.72 2.54 8.18
N TRP A 74 3.01 1.78 7.12
CA TRP A 74 1.96 1.10 6.34
C TRP A 74 1.25 0.01 7.14
N GLN A 75 2.01 -0.75 7.94
CA GLN A 75 1.45 -1.70 8.90
C GLN A 75 0.72 -0.98 10.03
N SER A 76 1.18 0.19 10.48
CA SER A 76 0.52 0.98 11.54
C SER A 76 -0.79 1.58 11.08
N LEU A 77 -0.87 2.12 9.85
CA LEU A 77 -2.10 2.65 9.25
C LEU A 77 -3.15 1.56 9.14
N GLU A 78 -2.78 0.40 8.60
CA GLU A 78 -3.69 -0.74 8.55
C GLU A 78 -4.03 -1.27 9.92
N THR A 79 -3.07 -1.38 10.84
CA THR A 79 -3.33 -1.83 12.21
C THR A 79 -4.30 -0.87 12.91
N TYR A 80 -4.18 0.43 12.69
CA TYR A 80 -5.07 1.43 13.24
C TYR A 80 -6.49 1.27 12.67
N ILE A 81 -6.64 1.30 11.35
CA ILE A 81 -7.94 1.20 10.70
C ILE A 81 -8.59 -0.18 10.97
N LEU A 82 -7.84 -1.28 10.77
CA LEU A 82 -8.32 -2.63 11.00
C LEU A 82 -8.54 -2.91 12.49
N LYS A 83 -7.55 -2.76 13.36
CA LYS A 83 -7.69 -3.23 14.75
C LYS A 83 -8.47 -2.28 15.65
N LYS A 84 -8.33 -0.96 15.50
CA LYS A 84 -9.02 -0.02 16.40
C LYS A 84 -10.45 0.27 15.96
N GLU A 85 -10.70 0.45 14.66
CA GLU A 85 -12.05 0.76 14.17
C GLU A 85 -12.84 -0.50 13.77
N THR A 86 -12.28 -1.42 12.96
CA THR A 86 -13.09 -2.58 12.50
C THR A 86 -13.34 -3.62 13.56
N VAL A 87 -12.33 -4.03 14.33
CA VAL A 87 -12.49 -5.13 15.30
C VAL A 87 -13.30 -4.69 16.52
N LYS A 88 -13.11 -3.47 17.03
CA LYS A 88 -13.84 -2.99 18.20
C LYS A 88 -15.29 -2.60 17.88
N ARG A 89 -15.55 -2.01 16.70
CA ARG A 89 -16.88 -1.48 16.34
C ARG A 89 -17.65 -2.35 15.34
N GLY A 90 -17.06 -3.45 14.86
CA GLY A 90 -17.66 -4.27 13.81
C GLY A 90 -17.75 -3.56 12.44
N MET A 91 -16.97 -2.48 12.26
CA MET A 91 -17.02 -1.66 11.05
C MET A 91 -16.55 -2.47 9.84
N LYS A 92 -17.37 -2.50 8.78
CA LYS A 92 -17.01 -3.14 7.51
C LYS A 92 -16.21 -2.18 6.66
N ILE A 93 -15.10 -2.66 6.12
CA ILE A 93 -14.25 -1.88 5.21
C ILE A 93 -14.02 -2.62 3.90
N ASN A 94 -13.79 -1.85 2.84
CA ASN A 94 -13.19 -2.34 1.60
C ASN A 94 -11.86 -1.64 1.42
N LEU A 95 -10.80 -2.43 1.24
CA LEU A 95 -9.45 -1.94 1.01
C LEU A 95 -9.01 -2.31 -0.40
N PHE A 96 -8.66 -1.29 -1.17
CA PHE A 96 -8.07 -1.42 -2.50
C PHE A 96 -6.63 -0.93 -2.44
N THR A 97 -5.72 -1.68 -3.07
CA THR A 97 -4.29 -1.39 -3.07
C THR A 97 -3.74 -1.67 -4.46
N GLY A 98 -2.77 -0.87 -4.89
CA GLY A 98 -2.02 -1.16 -6.11
C GLY A 98 -0.78 -0.30 -6.27
N PRO A 99 0.07 -0.60 -7.26
CA PRO A 99 1.07 0.34 -7.73
C PRO A 99 0.43 1.41 -8.60
N VAL A 100 1.08 2.57 -8.70
CA VAL A 100 0.93 3.46 -9.85
C VAL A 100 1.86 2.94 -10.93
N LEU A 101 1.36 2.73 -12.14
CA LEU A 101 2.15 2.27 -13.28
C LEU A 101 2.29 3.42 -14.26
N GLU A 102 3.50 3.98 -14.36
CA GLU A 102 3.78 5.09 -15.25
C GLU A 102 4.68 4.66 -16.42
N ASP A 103 4.46 5.26 -17.59
CA ASP A 103 5.39 5.10 -18.71
C ASP A 103 6.81 5.59 -18.36
N GLY A 104 6.90 6.53 -17.43
CA GLY A 104 8.16 7.06 -16.93
C GLY A 104 8.78 6.28 -15.78
N ASP A 105 8.23 5.13 -15.35
CA ASP A 105 8.82 4.35 -14.26
C ASP A 105 10.27 3.94 -14.59
N PRO A 106 11.20 4.04 -13.62
CA PRO A 106 12.61 3.79 -13.83
C PRO A 106 12.86 2.30 -14.13
N VAL A 107 13.85 2.06 -14.96
CA VAL A 107 14.19 0.71 -15.44
C VAL A 107 15.09 0.01 -14.42
N PHE A 108 14.72 -1.21 -14.03
CA PHE A 108 15.55 -2.12 -13.25
C PHE A 108 16.88 -2.37 -13.96
N LYS A 109 18.00 -2.21 -13.25
CA LYS A 109 19.33 -2.37 -13.86
C LYS A 109 19.62 -3.79 -14.31
N THR A 110 19.02 -4.77 -13.65
CA THR A 110 19.26 -6.17 -13.94
C THR A 110 18.23 -6.71 -14.92
N ALA A 111 18.74 -7.33 -15.97
CA ALA A 111 17.93 -8.05 -16.93
C ALA A 111 17.35 -9.33 -16.32
N VAL A 112 16.08 -9.61 -16.62
CA VAL A 112 15.39 -10.82 -16.16
C VAL A 112 14.90 -11.60 -17.39
N LYS A 113 14.84 -12.94 -17.31
CA LYS A 113 14.44 -13.84 -18.43
C LYS A 113 15.10 -13.49 -19.77
N GLY A 114 16.44 -13.52 -19.86
CA GLY A 114 17.14 -13.33 -21.14
C GLY A 114 17.03 -11.91 -21.70
N ASN A 115 17.39 -10.92 -20.89
CA ASN A 115 17.52 -9.49 -21.27
C ASN A 115 16.25 -8.66 -21.35
N GLN A 116 15.14 -9.08 -20.72
CA GLN A 116 13.98 -8.22 -20.59
C GLN A 116 14.25 -7.10 -19.59
N LYS A 117 14.09 -5.85 -20.04
CA LYS A 117 14.12 -4.66 -19.19
C LYS A 117 12.76 -4.52 -18.50
N ILE A 118 12.79 -4.35 -17.19
CA ILE A 118 11.58 -4.24 -16.36
C ILE A 118 11.52 -2.82 -15.79
N LYS A 119 10.36 -2.18 -15.86
CA LYS A 119 10.10 -0.93 -15.14
C LYS A 119 9.63 -1.25 -13.72
N ILE A 120 10.14 -0.52 -12.74
CA ILE A 120 9.80 -0.73 -11.33
C ILE A 120 8.91 0.41 -10.87
N PRO A 121 7.68 0.13 -10.40
CA PRO A 121 6.77 1.16 -9.91
C PRO A 121 7.41 1.98 -8.79
N THR A 122 7.29 3.30 -8.87
CA THR A 122 7.85 4.21 -7.85
C THR A 122 6.86 4.57 -6.75
N LEU A 123 5.56 4.41 -7.02
CA LEU A 123 4.47 4.78 -6.13
C LEU A 123 3.49 3.62 -5.93
N PHE A 124 2.91 3.58 -4.74
CA PHE A 124 1.83 2.70 -4.37
C PHE A 124 0.67 3.51 -3.81
N TRP A 125 -0.53 3.04 -4.02
CA TRP A 125 -1.74 3.67 -3.54
C TRP A 125 -2.57 2.72 -2.68
N LYS A 126 -3.34 3.32 -1.78
CA LYS A 126 -4.44 2.68 -1.09
C LYS A 126 -5.69 3.53 -1.11
N VAL A 127 -6.81 2.86 -1.29
CA VAL A 127 -8.14 3.44 -1.14
C VAL A 127 -8.93 2.60 -0.16
N ILE A 128 -9.51 3.26 0.84
CA ILE A 128 -10.31 2.61 1.88
C ILE A 128 -11.71 3.18 1.81
N TYR A 129 -12.69 2.28 1.70
CA TYR A 129 -14.10 2.59 1.85
C TYR A 129 -14.64 2.00 3.14
N PHE A 130 -15.47 2.76 3.84
CA PHE A 130 -16.08 2.31 5.09
C PHE A 130 -17.40 3.04 5.34
N ARG A 131 -18.24 2.48 6.20
CA ARG A 131 -19.46 3.14 6.67
C ARG A 131 -19.27 3.53 8.13
N ARG A 132 -19.82 4.67 8.51
CA ARG A 132 -19.91 5.06 9.92
C ARG A 132 -21.28 4.69 10.47
N ASP A 133 -21.31 4.28 11.72
CA ASP A 133 -22.54 3.85 12.40
C ASP A 133 -23.53 4.99 12.61
N ASN A 134 -23.05 6.24 12.59
CA ASN A 134 -23.83 7.41 12.98
C ASN A 134 -24.69 8.01 11.87
N ASP A 135 -24.38 7.78 10.58
CA ASP A 135 -25.12 8.40 9.48
C ASP A 135 -25.34 7.50 8.25
N ASP A 136 -24.95 6.23 8.33
CA ASP A 136 -25.15 5.19 7.31
C ASP A 136 -24.50 5.49 5.93
N LYS A 137 -23.72 6.58 5.83
CA LYS A 137 -23.04 7.01 4.61
C LYS A 137 -21.77 6.21 4.35
N LEU A 138 -21.43 6.11 3.08
CA LEU A 138 -20.16 5.54 2.63
C LEU A 138 -19.10 6.64 2.57
N TYR A 139 -17.96 6.40 3.20
CA TYR A 139 -16.80 7.27 3.23
C TYR A 139 -15.64 6.67 2.44
N LYS A 140 -14.72 7.53 1.97
CA LYS A 140 -13.49 7.12 1.30
C LYS A 140 -12.25 7.88 1.78
N LEU A 141 -11.12 7.18 1.82
CA LEU A 141 -9.79 7.72 2.14
C LEU A 141 -8.78 7.28 1.09
N GLY A 142 -7.86 8.17 0.73
CA GLY A 142 -6.78 7.91 -0.22
C GLY A 142 -5.39 8.07 0.41
N PHE A 143 -4.48 7.17 0.06
CA PHE A 143 -3.09 7.21 0.50
C PHE A 143 -2.12 6.92 -0.66
N LEU A 144 -0.97 7.59 -0.65
CA LEU A 144 0.16 7.32 -1.55
C LEU A 144 1.42 7.01 -0.77
N MET A 145 2.27 6.14 -1.31
CA MET A 145 3.57 5.78 -0.73
C MET A 145 4.63 5.71 -1.83
N GLY A 146 5.73 6.43 -1.65
CA GLY A 146 6.87 6.42 -2.58
C GLY A 146 7.99 5.47 -2.17
N GLN A 147 8.72 4.94 -3.15
CA GLN A 147 9.94 4.15 -2.93
C GLN A 147 11.14 4.59 -3.77
N GLU A 148 11.00 5.61 -4.62
CA GLU A 148 12.02 5.98 -5.61
C GLU A 148 13.36 6.37 -4.98
N ALA A 149 13.37 7.07 -3.83
CA ALA A 149 14.64 7.38 -3.17
C ALA A 149 15.39 6.14 -2.73
N LEU A 150 14.69 5.10 -2.26
CA LEU A 150 15.32 3.85 -1.87
C LEU A 150 15.84 3.08 -3.10
N LEU A 151 15.08 3.07 -4.20
CA LEU A 151 15.52 2.46 -5.46
C LEU A 151 16.82 3.08 -5.98
N LEU A 152 16.93 4.41 -5.92
CA LEU A 152 18.11 5.14 -6.37
C LEU A 152 19.28 5.00 -5.39
N LYS A 153 19.01 5.13 -4.08
CA LYS A 153 20.02 4.98 -3.01
C LYS A 153 20.68 3.60 -3.04
N ASN A 154 19.91 2.55 -3.31
CA ASN A 154 20.40 1.18 -3.35
C ASN A 154 20.92 0.76 -4.74
N ASP A 155 21.02 1.71 -5.69
CA ASP A 155 21.50 1.46 -7.06
C ASP A 155 20.72 0.38 -7.83
N ILE A 156 19.43 0.22 -7.53
CA ILE A 156 18.56 -0.84 -8.09
C ILE A 156 18.10 -0.48 -9.50
N VAL A 157 17.79 0.79 -9.75
CA VAL A 157 17.24 1.29 -11.03
C VAL A 157 18.13 2.35 -11.66
N PHE A 158 17.98 2.54 -12.97
CA PHE A 158 18.60 3.71 -13.62
C PHE A 158 17.88 5.00 -13.19
N PRO A 159 18.62 6.09 -12.90
CA PRO A 159 18.01 7.41 -12.72
C PRO A 159 17.20 7.80 -13.95
N ARG A 160 16.08 8.50 -13.72
CA ARG A 160 15.20 9.01 -14.77
C ARG A 160 15.10 10.54 -14.69
N ASP A 161 14.78 11.16 -15.82
CA ASP A 161 14.42 12.58 -15.83
C ASP A 161 13.12 12.81 -15.05
N ARG A 162 13.14 13.79 -14.15
CA ARG A 162 12.04 14.12 -13.23
C ARG A 162 11.18 15.29 -13.69
N SER A 163 11.37 15.79 -14.91
CA SER A 163 10.68 16.97 -15.45
C SER A 163 9.14 16.93 -15.38
N ARG A 164 8.51 15.78 -15.08
CA ARG A 164 7.06 15.61 -14.91
C ARG A 164 6.58 15.15 -13.53
N ASN A 165 7.47 14.98 -12.55
CA ASN A 165 7.10 14.28 -11.34
C ASN A 165 6.43 15.25 -10.34
N ILE A 166 5.10 15.25 -10.30
CA ILE A 166 4.27 16.03 -9.34
C ILE A 166 4.65 15.67 -7.88
N PHE A 167 5.29 14.51 -7.69
CA PHE A 167 5.82 14.05 -6.41
C PHE A 167 7.18 14.66 -6.00
N MET A 168 7.77 15.57 -6.80
CA MET A 168 9.02 16.28 -6.45
C MET A 168 8.89 17.14 -5.18
N GLU A 169 7.67 17.36 -4.68
CA GLU A 169 7.39 18.08 -3.42
C GLU A 169 7.37 17.18 -2.17
N PHE A 170 7.50 15.85 -2.33
CA PHE A 170 7.36 14.88 -1.24
C PHE A 170 8.67 14.11 -0.99
N PRO A 171 9.19 14.06 0.26
CA PRO A 171 10.30 13.18 0.58
C PRO A 171 10.01 11.72 0.18
N MET A 172 10.86 11.22 -0.71
CA MET A 172 10.69 10.08 -1.62
C MET A 172 10.63 8.67 -0.98
N SER A 173 10.23 8.58 0.29
CA SER A 173 10.09 7.32 1.04
C SER A 173 9.02 7.34 2.13
N GLU A 174 8.10 8.31 2.12
CA GLU A 174 7.04 8.42 3.13
C GLU A 174 5.67 7.98 2.59
N THR A 175 4.70 7.81 3.49
CA THR A 175 3.28 7.64 3.15
C THR A 175 2.56 8.95 3.36
N TYR A 176 1.64 9.29 2.47
CA TYR A 176 0.84 10.50 2.49
C TYR A 176 -0.64 10.17 2.47
N GLN A 177 -1.45 10.92 3.21
CA GLN A 177 -2.88 11.01 2.93
C GLN A 177 -3.09 12.04 1.82
N VAL A 178 -3.91 11.69 0.82
CA VAL A 178 -4.17 12.50 -0.37
C VAL A 178 -5.66 12.56 -0.67
N LYS A 179 -6.03 13.50 -1.54
CA LYS A 179 -7.34 13.50 -2.19
C LYS A 179 -7.48 12.30 -3.13
N MET A 180 -8.70 11.80 -3.29
CA MET A 180 -9.01 10.74 -4.22
C MET A 180 -8.69 11.15 -5.66
N SER A 181 -8.98 12.40 -6.01
CA SER A 181 -8.66 12.96 -7.34
C SER A 181 -7.18 12.83 -7.68
N THR A 182 -6.29 12.91 -6.68
CA THR A 182 -4.85 12.70 -6.88
C THR A 182 -4.56 11.25 -7.27
N ILE A 183 -5.17 10.27 -6.59
CA ILE A 183 -5.00 8.84 -6.95
C ILE A 183 -5.59 8.57 -8.33
N GLU A 184 -6.77 9.09 -8.64
CA GLU A 184 -7.42 8.95 -9.95
C GLU A 184 -6.54 9.56 -11.06
N GLU A 185 -5.95 10.72 -10.81
CA GLU A 185 -5.03 11.38 -11.74
C GLU A 185 -3.78 10.52 -12.02
N PHE A 186 -3.15 9.96 -10.99
CA PHE A 186 -1.95 9.13 -11.16
C PHE A 186 -2.24 7.75 -11.77
N THR A 187 -3.31 7.11 -11.31
CA THR A 187 -3.61 5.71 -11.68
C THR A 187 -4.44 5.57 -12.95
N LYS A 188 -5.14 6.65 -13.35
CA LYS A 188 -6.18 6.64 -14.39
C LYS A 188 -7.34 5.70 -14.08
N LEU A 189 -7.46 5.25 -12.83
CA LEU A 189 -8.60 4.50 -12.34
C LEU A 189 -9.69 5.46 -11.89
N GLU A 190 -10.93 5.00 -11.92
CA GLU A 190 -12.08 5.70 -11.36
C GLU A 190 -12.58 4.98 -10.11
N PHE A 191 -12.82 5.74 -9.05
CA PHE A 191 -13.28 5.20 -7.78
C PHE A 191 -14.73 5.65 -7.50
N PRO A 192 -15.64 4.74 -7.10
CA PRO A 192 -17.04 5.09 -6.85
C PRO A 192 -17.20 6.30 -5.90
N PRO A 193 -18.24 7.14 -6.11
CA PRO A 193 -18.48 8.30 -5.26
C PRO A 193 -18.75 7.86 -3.81
N ALA A 194 -18.16 8.60 -2.87
CA ALA A 194 -18.34 8.45 -1.44
C ALA A 194 -17.91 9.75 -0.74
N TYR A 195 -18.30 9.91 0.52
CA TYR A 195 -17.93 11.07 1.32
C TYR A 195 -16.44 11.06 1.59
N GLU A 196 -15.75 12.05 1.04
CA GLU A 196 -14.33 12.22 1.24
C GLU A 196 -14.06 13.19 2.38
N LEU A 197 -13.28 12.76 3.35
CA LEU A 197 -12.99 13.51 4.56
C LEU A 197 -11.75 14.38 4.40
N TYR A 198 -10.79 13.89 3.63
CA TYR A 198 -9.58 14.63 3.32
C TYR A 198 -9.89 15.74 2.30
N LYS A 199 -10.06 16.98 2.77
CA LYS A 199 -10.40 18.13 1.92
C LYS A 199 -9.19 18.98 1.49
N LYS A 200 -8.02 18.75 2.07
CA LYS A 200 -6.80 19.52 1.77
C LYS A 200 -6.33 19.24 0.34
N THR A 201 -5.91 20.28 -0.36
CA THR A 201 -5.36 20.14 -1.73
C THR A 201 -3.95 19.60 -1.72
N GLU A 202 -3.16 19.95 -0.71
CA GLU A 202 -1.81 19.42 -0.50
C GLU A 202 -1.88 18.04 0.17
N ALA A 203 -0.88 17.18 -0.08
CA ALA A 203 -0.79 15.90 0.62
C ALA A 203 -0.20 16.06 2.03
N THR A 204 -0.66 15.26 2.98
CA THR A 204 -0.18 15.30 4.37
C THR A 204 0.66 14.05 4.67
N PRO A 205 1.95 14.19 5.05
CA PRO A 205 2.77 13.04 5.44
C PRO A 205 2.26 12.35 6.71
N LEU A 206 2.16 11.02 6.67
CA LEU A 206 1.66 10.18 7.76
C LEU A 206 2.66 9.95 8.89
N GLN A 207 3.96 10.16 8.69
CA GLN A 207 4.94 10.01 9.77
C GLN A 207 4.62 10.94 10.95
N LYS A 208 4.27 12.20 10.64
CA LYS A 208 3.81 13.20 11.63
C LYS A 208 2.54 12.77 12.38
N ILE A 209 1.73 11.91 11.78
CA ILE A 209 0.46 11.42 12.31
C ILE A 209 0.71 10.20 13.23
N VAL A 210 1.54 9.24 12.81
CA VAL A 210 1.86 8.04 13.59
C VAL A 210 2.64 8.37 14.86
N ASP A 211 3.61 9.29 14.80
CA ASP A 211 4.40 9.71 15.97
C ASP A 211 3.51 10.31 17.06
N ARG A 212 2.46 11.05 16.68
CA ARG A 212 1.48 11.63 17.60
C ARG A 212 0.58 10.57 18.24
N VAL A 213 0.16 9.55 17.48
CA VAL A 213 -0.66 8.45 17.99
C VAL A 213 0.12 7.60 18.99
N GLN A 214 1.40 7.34 18.73
CA GLN A 214 2.26 6.61 19.65
C GLN A 214 2.49 7.41 20.94
N ALA A 215 2.72 8.72 20.86
CA ALA A 215 2.86 9.58 22.03
C ALA A 215 1.61 9.57 22.93
N LYS A 216 0.40 9.61 22.35
CA LYS A 216 -0.86 9.53 23.11
C LYS A 216 -1.08 8.16 23.79
N ASN A 217 -0.70 7.05 23.15
CA ASN A 217 -0.80 5.72 23.79
C ASN A 217 0.19 5.56 24.96
N VAL A 218 1.34 6.24 24.96
CA VAL A 218 2.33 6.18 26.05
C VAL A 218 1.85 6.94 27.30
N LEU A 219 0.96 7.92 27.15
CA LEU A 219 0.43 8.74 28.26
C LEU A 219 -0.80 8.12 28.96
N GLY A 220 -1.25 6.93 28.56
CA GLY A 220 -2.26 6.16 29.32
C GLY A 220 -3.69 6.68 29.24
N GLU A 221 -4.04 7.54 28.28
CA GLU A 221 -5.42 8.01 28.10
C GLU A 221 -6.26 6.94 27.37
N GLU A 222 -6.96 6.09 28.13
CA GLU A 222 -8.11 5.34 27.61
C GLU A 222 -9.27 6.30 27.38
N THR A 223 -9.72 6.43 26.14
CA THR A 223 -10.88 7.25 25.78
C THR A 223 -12.01 6.35 25.30
N ASP A 224 -13.05 6.26 26.13
CA ASP A 224 -14.34 5.62 25.87
C ASP A 224 -15.24 6.63 25.14
N GLY A 225 -15.39 6.49 23.81
CA GLY A 225 -16.23 7.36 22.97
C GLY A 225 -15.62 7.69 21.59
N PRO A 226 -16.42 8.07 20.57
CA PRO A 226 -15.93 8.29 19.23
C PRO A 226 -15.44 9.74 19.05
N ASP A 227 -14.22 10.05 19.50
CA ASP A 227 -13.62 11.36 19.25
C ASP A 227 -12.08 11.28 19.21
N TYR A 228 -11.54 10.88 18.05
CA TYR A 228 -10.18 11.24 17.69
C TYR A 228 -10.13 11.66 16.22
N GLU A 229 -10.19 12.97 16.00
CA GLU A 229 -9.29 13.55 15.00
C GLU A 229 -7.88 13.24 15.47
N ILE A 230 -7.19 12.28 14.83
CA ILE A 230 -5.74 12.31 14.92
C ILE A 230 -5.37 13.59 14.18
N GLU A 231 -4.90 14.63 14.87
CA GLU A 231 -4.50 15.89 14.19
C GLU A 231 -3.61 15.58 12.97
N GLY A 232 -4.20 15.70 11.78
CA GLY A 232 -3.57 15.37 10.49
C GLY A 232 -4.19 14.21 9.70
N LEU A 233 -4.79 13.20 10.35
CA LEU A 233 -5.56 12.13 9.69
C LEU A 233 -7.05 12.44 9.82
N VAL A 234 -7.69 12.78 8.70
CA VAL A 234 -9.15 12.94 8.70
C VAL A 234 -9.75 11.55 8.48
N LEU A 235 -10.20 10.93 9.58
CA LEU A 235 -11.03 9.71 9.58
C LEU A 235 -12.51 10.05 9.60
#